data_AF-A0A2S0KJX4-F1
#
_entry.id   AF-A0A2S0KJX4-F1
#
_cell.length_a   1.000
_cell.length_b   1.000
_cell.length_c   1.000
_cell.angle_alpha   90.00
_cell.angle_beta   90.00
_cell.angle_gamma   90.00
#
_symmetry.space_group_name_H-M   'P 1'
#
loop_
_entity.id
_entity.type
_entity.pdbx_description
1 polymer ?
#
loop_
_entity_poly.entity_id
_entity_poly.type
_entity_poly.pdbx_seq_one_letter_code
_entity_poly.pdbx_strand_id
1 'polypeptide(L)'
;MRTSQVLTWVGRFRTLSGARNRNFQVSEAAAAESAPTEALAENSVRGLSIVAVESGSRKHILITFGRSFLTLNLARLLAAAGHQVSVADSVPVAVSRYSKAVTVFHRVSPPKYRPQEYCREIAAIVDAESIDMVIPIHEETDILSMMAGLFPLSCDLFLSDFETEDMLHNKLSFQQALADWGIPTLKFARIARPDDVAALDFDTPFAVKQAYSRGSQEVYKANPGDRLEQLTFDPANPWIAQEWLEGERYCTYSVCRDGEVFAHATYPVRYAIGGSSCLTFEQVDHPGIVEWVRDVVKRTGFTGHLGFDFIDHPERGLYTIECNPRGTSGIMMFTPENRVDRAFFGENDALITPPLNRVRMIGIGMALYGWRRDSLPDNSFRKFLAEFRRADDVIAEKGDMGPAAMLLPAYGNILRNCVKYRVGIQGGFMHDHEWDGHQI
;
A
#
# COMPACT_ATOMS: atom_id res chain seq x y z
N MET A 1 9.73 -14.97 30.79
CA MET A 1 8.89 -15.39 31.93
C MET A 1 7.91 -14.27 32.25
N ARG A 2 6.63 -14.61 32.42
CA ARG A 2 5.47 -13.79 32.86
C ARG A 2 4.76 -12.90 31.81
N THR A 3 4.02 -13.59 30.97
CA THR A 3 2.59 -13.36 30.71
C THR A 3 1.77 -13.29 32.01
N SER A 4 1.08 -12.17 32.29
CA SER A 4 -0.25 -12.10 32.92
C SER A 4 -0.66 -10.63 33.12
N GLN A 5 -1.97 -10.38 33.19
CA GLN A 5 -2.65 -9.10 33.42
C GLN A 5 -3.18 -8.34 32.18
N VAL A 6 -4.11 -8.99 31.47
CA VAL A 6 -5.22 -8.28 30.82
C VAL A 6 -6.49 -9.05 31.13
N LEU A 7 -7.18 -8.68 32.22
CA LEU A 7 -8.55 -9.09 32.54
C LEU A 7 -9.00 -8.33 33.80
N THR A 8 -9.58 -7.15 33.63
CA THR A 8 -10.66 -6.58 34.45
C THR A 8 -10.91 -5.14 34.04
N TRP A 9 -11.98 -4.88 33.28
CA TRP A 9 -12.82 -3.68 33.44
C TRP A 9 -14.06 -3.79 32.54
N VAL A 10 -15.10 -4.42 33.08
CA VAL A 10 -16.48 -4.31 32.58
C VAL A 10 -17.32 -3.96 33.79
N GLY A 11 -17.98 -2.80 33.76
CA GLY A 11 -19.06 -2.49 34.69
C GLY A 11 -19.04 -1.06 35.19
N ARG A 12 -19.74 -0.19 34.46
CA ARG A 12 -20.75 0.77 34.96
C ARG A 12 -20.97 1.84 33.89
N PHE A 13 -22.15 1.87 33.30
CA PHE A 13 -23.09 3.00 33.48
C PHE A 13 -24.39 2.67 32.74
N ARG A 14 -25.45 2.52 33.52
CA ARG A 14 -26.84 2.44 33.08
C ARG A 14 -27.39 3.86 32.97
N THR A 15 -28.00 4.14 31.82
CA THR A 15 -29.26 4.87 31.58
C THR A 15 -29.68 5.97 32.56
N LEU A 16 -29.95 7.17 32.03
CA LEU A 16 -31.16 7.93 32.34
C LEU A 16 -31.60 8.78 31.13
N SER A 17 -32.86 8.60 30.76
CA SER A 17 -33.65 9.31 29.76
C SER A 17 -34.17 10.67 30.28
N GLY A 18 -34.41 11.63 29.38
CA GLY A 18 -35.21 12.83 29.69
C GLY A 18 -35.59 13.58 28.40
N ALA A 19 -36.87 13.87 28.24
CA ALA A 19 -37.53 14.20 26.98
C ALA A 19 -37.88 15.70 26.81
N ARG A 20 -37.98 16.11 25.54
CA ARG A 20 -38.99 17.00 24.89
C ARG A 20 -39.32 18.39 25.46
N ASN A 21 -39.22 19.39 24.58
CA ASN A 21 -40.32 20.13 23.90
C ASN A 21 -40.15 21.67 23.80
N ARG A 22 -40.15 22.12 22.53
CA ARG A 22 -40.88 23.25 21.88
C ARG A 22 -41.03 24.59 22.62
N ASN A 23 -40.72 25.68 21.91
CA ASN A 23 -41.75 26.66 21.52
C ASN A 23 -41.34 27.54 20.32
N PHE A 24 -42.37 27.85 19.54
CA PHE A 24 -42.45 28.74 18.38
C PHE A 24 -42.30 30.22 18.77
N GLN A 25 -41.85 31.06 17.85
CA GLN A 25 -42.55 32.32 17.51
C GLN A 25 -42.15 32.85 16.13
N VAL A 26 -43.19 33.29 15.41
CA VAL A 26 -43.21 33.91 14.08
C VAL A 26 -43.43 35.41 14.26
N SER A 27 -42.84 36.24 13.40
CA SER A 27 -43.46 37.51 13.00
C SER A 27 -43.01 37.92 11.59
N GLU A 28 -44.02 38.10 10.73
CA GLU A 28 -43.96 38.59 9.35
C GLU A 28 -43.90 40.12 9.24
N ALA A 29 -43.75 40.56 7.98
CA ALA A 29 -44.30 41.77 7.34
C ALA A 29 -43.34 42.97 7.18
N ALA A 30 -43.30 43.71 6.05
CA ALA A 30 -43.90 43.57 4.72
C ALA A 30 -43.37 44.70 3.79
N ALA A 31 -43.43 44.44 2.47
CA ALA A 31 -43.71 45.33 1.33
C ALA A 31 -42.75 46.53 1.04
N ALA A 32 -42.55 47.02 -0.20
CA ALA A 32 -43.39 46.94 -1.39
C ALA A 32 -42.62 47.34 -2.69
N GLU A 33 -43.24 46.97 -3.83
CA GLU A 33 -43.29 47.67 -5.14
C GLU A 33 -42.04 47.70 -6.04
N SER A 34 -42.10 47.44 -7.35
CA SER A 34 -43.22 47.29 -8.30
C SER A 34 -42.75 46.57 -9.58
N ALA A 35 -43.64 45.78 -10.19
CA ALA A 35 -43.53 45.24 -11.55
C ALA A 35 -44.36 46.14 -12.52
N PRO A 36 -44.40 45.91 -13.86
CA PRO A 36 -45.13 44.74 -14.38
C PRO A 36 -44.69 44.16 -15.75
N THR A 37 -45.10 42.90 -15.96
CA THR A 37 -45.63 42.24 -17.21
C THR A 37 -44.70 42.04 -18.42
N GLU A 38 -44.61 40.88 -19.09
CA GLU A 38 -45.51 39.71 -19.33
C GLU A 38 -44.63 38.42 -19.46
N ALA A 39 -44.79 37.39 -18.64
CA ALA A 39 -45.68 36.24 -18.82
C ALA A 39 -45.46 35.41 -20.11
N LEU A 40 -44.87 34.22 -19.98
CA LEU A 40 -45.54 32.94 -20.29
C LEU A 40 -44.70 31.72 -19.85
N ALA A 41 -45.34 30.92 -18.98
CA ALA A 41 -45.28 29.47 -18.82
C ALA A 41 -44.03 28.76 -18.26
N GLU A 42 -44.26 28.21 -17.06
CA GLU A 42 -43.54 27.18 -16.33
C GLU A 42 -43.26 25.91 -17.16
N ASN A 43 -42.06 25.34 -17.04
CA ASN A 43 -41.90 24.14 -16.22
C ASN A 43 -40.43 23.76 -16.00
N SER A 44 -40.15 23.53 -14.73
CA SER A 44 -38.90 23.11 -14.13
C SER A 44 -38.59 21.64 -14.40
N VAL A 45 -37.39 21.33 -14.89
CA VAL A 45 -36.47 20.34 -14.31
C VAL A 45 -35.04 20.80 -14.64
N ARG A 46 -34.29 21.29 -13.65
CA ARG A 46 -32.84 21.45 -13.77
C ARG A 46 -32.24 20.04 -13.78
N GLY A 47 -32.05 19.49 -14.98
CA GLY A 47 -31.23 18.30 -15.17
C GLY A 47 -29.80 18.62 -14.78
N LEU A 48 -29.26 17.88 -13.81
CA LEU A 48 -27.81 17.75 -13.69
C LEU A 48 -27.30 17.26 -15.04
N SER A 49 -26.47 18.08 -15.70
CA SER A 49 -25.61 17.59 -16.76
C SER A 49 -24.61 16.63 -16.12
N ILE A 50 -24.97 15.35 -16.12
CA ILE A 50 -24.01 14.26 -15.96
C ILE A 50 -23.02 14.47 -17.09
N VAL A 51 -21.81 14.90 -16.74
CA VAL A 51 -20.68 14.89 -17.67
C VAL A 51 -20.55 13.43 -18.09
N ALA A 52 -20.87 13.15 -19.34
CA ALA A 52 -20.67 11.84 -19.93
C ALA A 52 -19.17 11.57 -19.86
N VAL A 53 -18.79 10.71 -18.92
CA VAL A 53 -17.46 10.10 -18.88
C VAL A 53 -17.32 9.37 -20.21
N GLU A 54 -16.31 9.71 -21.01
CA GLU A 54 -15.90 8.87 -22.14
C GLU A 54 -15.62 7.47 -21.57
N SER A 55 -16.52 6.54 -21.86
CA SER A 55 -16.46 5.20 -21.32
C SER A 55 -15.36 4.43 -22.05
N GLY A 56 -14.22 4.24 -21.39
CA GLY A 56 -13.43 3.05 -21.65
C GLY A 56 -14.33 1.82 -21.49
N SER A 57 -14.09 0.76 -22.28
CA SER A 57 -14.87 -0.47 -22.17
C SER A 57 -14.77 -1.01 -20.75
N ARG A 58 -15.91 -1.33 -20.13
CA ARG A 58 -15.94 -1.99 -18.81
C ARG A 58 -15.11 -3.27 -18.86
N LYS A 59 -14.06 -3.33 -18.04
CA LYS A 59 -13.20 -4.51 -17.85
C LYS A 59 -13.59 -5.34 -16.62
N HIS A 60 -13.28 -6.63 -16.64
CA HIS A 60 -13.28 -7.55 -15.52
C HIS A 60 -11.85 -7.77 -15.02
N ILE A 61 -11.58 -7.35 -13.78
CA ILE A 61 -10.22 -7.26 -13.23
C ILE A 61 -10.12 -8.18 -12.01
N LEU A 62 -9.10 -9.04 -11.98
CA LEU A 62 -8.76 -9.85 -10.82
C LEU A 62 -7.62 -9.19 -10.04
N ILE A 63 -7.87 -8.85 -8.77
CA ILE A 63 -6.83 -8.33 -7.86
C ILE A 63 -6.45 -9.43 -6.87
N THR A 64 -5.16 -9.68 -6.66
CA THR A 64 -4.71 -10.69 -5.68
C THR A 64 -4.53 -10.07 -4.28
N PHE A 65 -4.18 -10.92 -3.31
CA PHE A 65 -3.87 -10.55 -1.94
C PHE A 65 -4.99 -9.78 -1.21
N GLY A 66 -6.22 -10.30 -1.33
CA GLY A 66 -7.44 -9.69 -0.77
C GLY A 66 -7.43 -9.35 0.73
N ARG A 67 -6.53 -9.93 1.53
CA ARG A 67 -6.37 -9.55 2.94
C ARG A 67 -5.77 -8.15 3.13
N SER A 68 -5.19 -7.56 2.09
CA SER A 68 -4.56 -6.25 2.12
C SER A 68 -5.56 -5.09 2.06
N PHE A 69 -5.24 -4.01 2.78
CA PHE A 69 -5.96 -2.74 2.65
C PHE A 69 -5.66 -2.03 1.32
N LEU A 70 -4.54 -2.37 0.67
CA LEU A 70 -4.21 -1.88 -0.68
C LEU A 70 -5.21 -2.45 -1.69
N THR A 71 -5.42 -3.78 -1.67
CA THR A 71 -6.42 -4.46 -2.49
C THR A 71 -7.83 -3.93 -2.25
N LEU A 72 -8.20 -3.70 -0.99
CA LEU A 72 -9.50 -3.11 -0.66
C LEU A 72 -9.69 -1.72 -1.28
N ASN A 73 -8.70 -0.83 -1.16
CA ASN A 73 -8.81 0.52 -1.73
C ASN A 73 -8.82 0.46 -3.26
N LEU A 74 -7.94 -0.33 -3.88
CA LEU A 74 -7.91 -0.46 -5.33
C LEU A 74 -9.22 -1.03 -5.89
N ALA A 75 -9.80 -2.05 -5.23
CA ALA A 75 -11.10 -2.60 -5.62
C ALA A 75 -12.20 -1.53 -5.62
N ARG A 76 -12.24 -0.67 -4.60
CA ARG A 76 -13.19 0.45 -4.54
C ARG A 76 -12.98 1.45 -5.67
N LEU A 77 -11.73 1.80 -5.98
CA LEU A 77 -11.40 2.74 -7.05
C LEU A 77 -11.81 2.20 -8.42
N LEU A 78 -11.48 0.94 -8.71
CA LEU A 78 -11.83 0.28 -9.98
C LEU A 78 -13.34 0.09 -10.13
N ALA A 79 -14.04 -0.33 -9.06
CA ALA A 79 -15.49 -0.45 -9.07
C ALA A 79 -16.19 0.90 -9.25
N ALA A 80 -15.68 1.97 -8.63
CA ALA A 80 -16.21 3.32 -8.80
C ALA A 80 -16.01 3.86 -10.23
N ALA A 81 -14.96 3.41 -10.93
CA ALA A 81 -14.75 3.69 -12.35
C ALA A 81 -15.63 2.82 -13.29
N GLY A 82 -16.42 1.89 -12.76
CA GLY A 82 -17.37 1.08 -13.51
C GLY A 82 -16.86 -0.32 -13.91
N HIS A 83 -15.67 -0.71 -13.46
CA HIS A 83 -15.12 -2.05 -13.71
C HIS A 83 -15.76 -3.11 -12.84
N GLN A 84 -15.76 -4.36 -13.31
CA GLN A 84 -16.05 -5.51 -12.47
C GLN A 84 -14.77 -5.95 -11.77
N VAL A 85 -14.83 -6.20 -10.47
CA VAL A 85 -13.65 -6.58 -9.67
C VAL A 85 -13.88 -7.92 -9.02
N SER A 86 -13.01 -8.89 -9.33
CA SER A 86 -12.83 -10.14 -8.59
C SER A 86 -11.58 -10.03 -7.72
N VAL A 87 -11.55 -10.75 -6.61
CA VAL A 87 -10.39 -10.79 -5.71
C VAL A 87 -9.99 -12.22 -5.38
N ALA A 88 -8.68 -12.51 -5.34
CA ALA A 88 -8.15 -13.80 -4.89
C ALA A 88 -7.29 -13.66 -3.62
N ASP A 89 -7.42 -14.63 -2.70
CA ASP A 89 -6.52 -14.79 -1.55
C ASP A 89 -6.52 -16.24 -1.04
N SER A 90 -5.45 -16.68 -0.38
CA SER A 90 -5.40 -17.99 0.28
C SER A 90 -6.13 -18.04 1.62
N VAL A 91 -6.31 -16.90 2.30
CA VAL A 91 -7.08 -16.87 3.55
C VAL A 91 -8.58 -16.86 3.29
N PRO A 92 -9.36 -17.59 4.09
CA PRO A 92 -10.81 -17.63 3.92
C PRO A 92 -11.50 -16.32 4.31
N VAL A 93 -10.87 -15.50 5.15
CA VAL A 93 -11.43 -14.24 5.68
C VAL A 93 -10.49 -13.09 5.31
N ALA A 94 -10.53 -12.70 4.04
CA ALA A 94 -9.90 -11.50 3.51
C ALA A 94 -10.82 -10.28 3.74
N VAL A 95 -10.27 -9.12 4.09
CA VAL A 95 -11.08 -7.92 4.36
C VAL A 95 -11.77 -7.38 3.10
N SER A 96 -11.10 -7.44 1.94
CA SER A 96 -11.67 -6.97 0.68
C SER A 96 -12.88 -7.79 0.22
N ARG A 97 -12.93 -9.08 0.58
CA ARG A 97 -14.05 -10.01 0.29
C ARG A 97 -15.41 -9.43 0.71
N TYR A 98 -15.43 -8.61 1.76
CA TYR A 98 -16.66 -8.08 2.34
C TYR A 98 -16.99 -6.65 1.85
N SER A 99 -16.22 -6.12 0.92
CA SER A 99 -16.52 -4.87 0.25
C SER A 99 -17.59 -5.07 -0.81
N LYS A 100 -18.50 -4.10 -0.93
CA LYS A 100 -19.47 -4.02 -2.04
C LYS A 100 -18.81 -3.79 -3.40
N ALA A 101 -17.55 -3.36 -3.42
CA ALA A 101 -16.78 -3.19 -4.65
C ALA A 101 -16.34 -4.53 -5.26
N VAL A 102 -16.29 -5.60 -4.47
CA VAL A 102 -15.86 -6.93 -4.91
C VAL A 102 -17.06 -7.76 -5.34
N THR A 103 -17.04 -8.24 -6.57
CA THR A 103 -18.11 -9.05 -7.18
C THR A 103 -17.96 -10.52 -6.81
N VAL A 104 -16.75 -11.07 -6.93
CA VAL A 104 -16.44 -12.46 -6.61
C VAL A 104 -15.14 -12.53 -5.79
N PHE A 105 -15.11 -13.45 -4.82
CA PHE A 105 -13.91 -13.78 -4.08
C PHE A 105 -13.51 -15.23 -4.34
N HIS A 106 -12.27 -15.42 -4.78
CA HIS A 106 -11.66 -16.71 -5.03
C HIS A 106 -10.72 -17.10 -3.91
N ARG A 107 -10.89 -18.32 -3.40
CA ARG A 107 -9.92 -18.90 -2.48
C ARG A 107 -8.91 -19.70 -3.29
N VAL A 108 -7.64 -19.38 -3.13
CA VAL A 108 -6.53 -19.99 -3.86
C VAL A 108 -5.49 -20.60 -2.93
N SER A 109 -4.56 -21.33 -3.51
CA SER A 109 -3.43 -21.94 -2.82
C SER A 109 -2.47 -20.85 -2.30
N PRO A 110 -1.79 -21.08 -1.16
CA PRO A 110 -0.85 -20.11 -0.62
C PRO A 110 0.39 -19.99 -1.53
N PRO A 111 0.70 -18.82 -2.11
CA PRO A 111 1.74 -18.70 -3.13
C PRO A 111 3.12 -19.05 -2.58
N LYS A 112 3.42 -18.78 -1.31
CA LYS A 112 4.70 -19.17 -0.70
C LYS A 112 4.94 -20.69 -0.69
N TYR A 113 3.92 -21.45 -0.31
CA TYR A 113 4.08 -22.89 -0.03
C TYR A 113 3.69 -23.78 -1.20
N ARG A 114 2.84 -23.28 -2.11
CA ARG A 114 2.35 -24.02 -3.27
C ARG A 114 2.35 -23.11 -4.50
N PRO A 115 3.49 -22.52 -4.89
CA PRO A 115 3.56 -21.48 -5.92
C PRO A 115 3.03 -21.95 -7.28
N GLN A 116 3.41 -23.15 -7.73
CA GLN A 116 2.92 -23.69 -9.00
C GLN A 116 1.42 -23.97 -9.00
N GLU A 117 0.86 -24.44 -7.87
CA GLU A 117 -0.59 -24.65 -7.75
C GLU A 117 -1.33 -23.32 -7.75
N TYR A 118 -0.79 -22.32 -7.03
CA TYR A 118 -1.32 -20.95 -7.04
C TYR A 118 -1.39 -20.37 -8.45
N CYS A 119 -0.30 -20.40 -9.23
CA CYS A 119 -0.31 -19.84 -10.60
C CYS A 119 -1.32 -20.56 -11.51
N ARG A 120 -1.44 -21.89 -11.43
CA ARG A 120 -2.42 -22.66 -12.20
C ARG A 120 -3.86 -22.32 -11.81
N GLU A 121 -4.14 -22.11 -10.52
CA GLU A 121 -5.46 -21.72 -10.05
C GLU A 121 -5.84 -20.29 -10.50
N ILE A 122 -4.90 -19.33 -10.44
CA ILE A 122 -5.13 -17.97 -10.95
C ILE A 122 -5.38 -18.00 -12.47
N ALA A 123 -4.58 -18.74 -13.25
CA ALA A 123 -4.81 -18.90 -14.69
C ALA A 123 -6.17 -19.54 -14.99
N ALA A 124 -6.58 -20.57 -14.22
CA ALA A 124 -7.89 -21.19 -14.37
C ALA A 124 -9.05 -20.22 -14.05
N ILE A 125 -8.88 -19.33 -13.07
CA ILE A 125 -9.85 -18.26 -12.77
C ILE A 125 -9.92 -17.27 -13.94
N VAL A 126 -8.78 -16.89 -14.51
CA VAL A 126 -8.72 -15.99 -15.68
C VAL A 126 -9.55 -16.53 -16.84
N ASP A 127 -9.37 -17.81 -17.19
CA ASP A 127 -10.14 -18.47 -18.24
C ASP A 127 -11.63 -18.58 -17.88
N ALA A 128 -11.95 -19.04 -16.67
CA ALA A 128 -13.32 -19.32 -16.24
C ALA A 128 -14.19 -18.06 -16.13
N GLU A 129 -13.60 -16.93 -15.71
CA GLU A 129 -14.30 -15.67 -15.50
C GLU A 129 -14.10 -14.65 -16.61
N SER A 130 -13.33 -15.00 -17.65
CA SER A 130 -12.95 -14.10 -18.75
C SER A 130 -12.36 -12.79 -18.20
N ILE A 131 -11.34 -12.95 -17.33
CA ILE A 131 -10.64 -11.81 -16.74
C ILE A 131 -9.83 -11.09 -17.83
N ASP A 132 -10.03 -9.78 -17.95
CA ASP A 132 -9.29 -8.93 -18.88
C ASP A 132 -7.91 -8.54 -18.34
N MET A 133 -7.78 -8.44 -17.02
CA MET A 133 -6.53 -8.05 -16.37
C MET A 133 -6.36 -8.67 -14.98
N VAL A 134 -5.15 -9.15 -14.69
CA VAL A 134 -4.72 -9.52 -13.33
C VAL A 134 -3.80 -8.43 -12.79
N ILE A 135 -4.12 -7.94 -11.59
CA ILE A 135 -3.31 -6.96 -10.85
C ILE A 135 -2.77 -7.63 -9.59
N PRO A 136 -1.49 -8.04 -9.59
CA PRO A 136 -0.85 -8.54 -8.37
C PRO A 136 -0.53 -7.38 -7.41
N ILE A 137 -0.60 -7.61 -6.09
CA ILE A 137 -0.48 -6.50 -5.11
C ILE A 137 0.79 -6.60 -4.27
N HIS A 138 1.28 -7.80 -3.97
CA HIS A 138 2.43 -8.00 -3.09
C HIS A 138 3.53 -8.85 -3.77
N GLU A 139 4.17 -9.74 -3.01
CA GLU A 139 5.33 -10.55 -3.44
C GLU A 139 4.92 -11.75 -4.30
N GLU A 140 3.61 -12.00 -4.43
CA GLU A 140 3.10 -12.95 -5.43
C GLU A 140 3.34 -12.49 -6.87
N THR A 141 3.69 -11.22 -7.09
CA THR A 141 4.11 -10.69 -8.40
C THR A 141 5.30 -11.48 -8.94
N ASP A 142 6.34 -11.70 -8.11
CA ASP A 142 7.52 -12.49 -8.48
C ASP A 142 7.15 -13.94 -8.82
N ILE A 143 6.16 -14.50 -8.13
CA ILE A 143 5.69 -15.88 -8.34
C ILE A 143 4.91 -16.01 -9.66
N LEU A 144 4.07 -15.02 -9.96
CA LEU A 144 3.29 -14.98 -11.19
C LEU A 144 4.18 -14.72 -12.41
N SER A 145 5.18 -13.84 -12.31
CA SER A 145 6.07 -13.50 -13.42
C SER A 145 6.86 -14.72 -13.91
N MET A 146 7.31 -15.61 -13.02
CA MET A 146 7.98 -16.87 -13.38
C MET A 146 7.08 -17.85 -14.18
N MET A 147 5.76 -17.73 -14.06
CA MET A 147 4.79 -18.61 -14.71
C MET A 147 3.82 -17.85 -15.63
N ALA A 148 4.20 -16.66 -16.10
CA ALA A 148 3.36 -15.82 -16.95
C ALA A 148 2.87 -16.55 -18.21
N GLY A 149 3.65 -17.52 -18.73
CA GLY A 149 3.27 -18.35 -19.87
C GLY A 149 2.08 -19.29 -19.66
N LEU A 150 1.57 -19.44 -18.42
CA LEU A 150 0.32 -20.17 -18.16
C LEU A 150 -0.93 -19.38 -18.55
N PHE A 151 -0.82 -18.05 -18.67
CA PHE A 151 -1.96 -17.17 -18.84
C PHE A 151 -2.28 -16.95 -20.32
N PRO A 152 -3.56 -16.81 -20.68
CA PRO A 152 -3.94 -16.54 -22.05
C PRO A 152 -3.46 -15.14 -22.47
N LEU A 153 -3.02 -14.99 -23.73
CA LEU A 153 -2.60 -13.70 -24.30
C LEU A 153 -3.70 -12.63 -24.32
N SER A 154 -4.97 -13.03 -24.14
CA SER A 154 -6.11 -12.12 -24.03
C SER A 154 -6.23 -11.45 -22.66
N CYS A 155 -5.52 -11.95 -21.64
CA CYS A 155 -5.48 -11.36 -20.32
C CYS A 155 -4.21 -10.54 -20.15
N ASP A 156 -4.36 -9.28 -19.75
CA ASP A 156 -3.24 -8.42 -19.39
C ASP A 156 -2.73 -8.79 -17.98
N LEU A 157 -1.51 -9.32 -17.87
CA LEU A 157 -0.85 -9.50 -16.59
C LEU A 157 -0.09 -8.22 -16.25
N PHE A 158 -0.56 -7.48 -15.25
CA PHE A 158 0.00 -6.18 -14.89
C PHE A 158 1.27 -6.32 -14.03
N LEU A 159 2.33 -6.84 -14.64
CA LEU A 159 3.65 -7.13 -14.05
C LEU A 159 4.75 -7.12 -15.13
N SER A 160 6.01 -7.05 -14.71
CA SER A 160 7.19 -7.19 -15.56
C SER A 160 7.71 -8.64 -15.58
N ASP A 161 8.68 -8.94 -16.45
CA ASP A 161 9.39 -10.22 -16.41
C ASP A 161 10.09 -10.44 -15.06
N PHE A 162 10.30 -11.71 -14.73
CA PHE A 162 10.87 -12.11 -13.44
C PHE A 162 12.24 -11.50 -13.18
N GLU A 163 13.11 -11.44 -14.19
CA GLU A 163 14.45 -10.89 -14.06
C GLU A 163 14.43 -9.41 -13.64
N THR A 164 13.49 -8.63 -14.20
CA THR A 164 13.29 -7.23 -13.84
C THR A 164 12.70 -7.07 -12.45
N GLU A 165 11.65 -7.84 -12.12
CA GLU A 165 11.03 -7.85 -10.78
C GLU A 165 12.05 -8.20 -9.69
N ASP A 166 12.81 -9.28 -9.88
CA ASP A 166 13.83 -9.76 -8.94
C ASP A 166 14.98 -8.77 -8.76
N MET A 167 15.50 -8.19 -9.85
CA MET A 167 16.55 -7.18 -9.79
C MET A 167 16.14 -5.98 -8.95
N LEU A 168 14.89 -5.52 -9.09
CA LEU A 168 14.36 -4.40 -8.32
C LEU A 168 14.02 -4.78 -6.87
N HIS A 169 13.50 -5.98 -6.63
CA HIS A 169 13.11 -6.45 -5.31
C HIS A 169 14.33 -6.75 -4.43
N ASN A 170 15.36 -7.39 -5.00
CA ASN A 170 16.57 -7.75 -4.28
C ASN A 170 17.39 -6.50 -3.92
N LYS A 171 17.53 -6.21 -2.62
CA LYS A 171 18.21 -5.00 -2.12
C LYS A 171 19.66 -4.88 -2.59
N LEU A 172 20.36 -5.98 -2.83
CA LEU A 172 21.73 -5.94 -3.32
C LEU A 172 21.77 -5.70 -4.84
N SER A 173 20.98 -6.45 -5.61
CA SER A 173 20.90 -6.30 -7.07
C SER A 173 20.41 -4.91 -7.45
N PHE A 174 19.43 -4.37 -6.74
CA PHE A 174 18.91 -3.02 -6.93
C PHE A 174 20.00 -1.95 -6.72
N GLN A 175 20.75 -2.02 -5.61
CA GLN A 175 21.80 -1.05 -5.34
C GLN A 175 22.96 -1.17 -6.33
N GLN A 176 23.28 -2.38 -6.79
CA GLN A 176 24.24 -2.61 -7.86
C GLN A 176 23.75 -2.00 -9.18
N ALA A 177 22.49 -2.19 -9.55
CA ALA A 177 21.91 -1.63 -10.77
C ALA A 177 21.95 -0.09 -10.76
N LEU A 178 21.64 0.55 -9.63
CA LEU A 178 21.78 2.01 -9.50
C LEU A 178 23.22 2.47 -9.71
N ALA A 179 24.20 1.78 -9.10
CA ALA A 179 25.61 2.09 -9.28
C ALA A 179 26.05 1.94 -10.74
N ASP A 180 25.62 0.86 -11.41
CA ASP A 180 25.94 0.59 -12.82
C ASP A 180 25.31 1.63 -13.76
N TRP A 181 24.13 2.16 -13.42
CA TRP A 181 23.48 3.24 -14.16
C TRP A 181 24.05 4.64 -13.86
N GLY A 182 24.98 4.75 -12.91
CA GLY A 182 25.54 6.02 -12.45
C GLY A 182 24.56 6.86 -11.63
N ILE A 183 23.52 6.23 -11.07
CA ILE A 183 22.57 6.89 -10.16
C ILE A 183 23.19 6.88 -8.75
N PRO A 184 23.23 8.03 -8.04
CA PRO A 184 23.75 8.08 -6.68
C PRO A 184 23.09 7.05 -5.76
N THR A 185 23.91 6.29 -5.04
CA THR A 185 23.51 5.26 -4.09
C THR A 185 24.24 5.45 -2.76
N LEU A 186 23.63 4.96 -1.68
CA LEU A 186 24.25 4.86 -0.36
C LEU A 186 25.42 3.88 -0.43
N LYS A 187 26.51 4.11 0.33
CA LYS A 187 27.61 3.14 0.39
C LYS A 187 27.06 1.76 0.80
N PHE A 188 27.36 0.71 0.05
CA PHE A 188 26.88 -0.63 0.34
C PHE A 188 27.95 -1.70 0.12
N ALA A 189 27.79 -2.83 0.81
CA ALA A 189 28.65 -4.01 0.66
C ALA A 189 27.85 -5.30 0.89
N ARG A 190 28.22 -6.36 0.17
CA ARG A 190 27.67 -7.70 0.38
C ARG A 190 28.38 -8.40 1.54
N ILE A 191 27.61 -9.07 2.37
CA ILE A 191 28.09 -9.95 3.45
C ILE A 191 27.51 -11.35 3.22
N ALA A 192 28.32 -12.27 2.71
CA ALA A 192 27.93 -13.65 2.41
C ALA A 192 28.57 -14.69 3.34
N ARG A 193 29.63 -14.31 4.05
CA ARG A 193 30.35 -15.15 5.03
C ARG A 193 30.94 -14.30 6.17
N PRO A 194 31.34 -14.91 7.30
CA PRO A 194 31.91 -14.17 8.44
C PRO A 194 33.10 -13.28 8.08
N ASP A 195 33.98 -13.75 7.19
CA ASP A 195 35.19 -12.99 6.79
C ASP A 195 34.85 -11.66 6.09
N ASP A 196 33.68 -11.57 5.47
CA ASP A 196 33.25 -10.35 4.78
C ASP A 196 32.94 -9.22 5.79
N VAL A 197 32.55 -9.56 7.03
CA VAL A 197 32.31 -8.57 8.10
C VAL A 197 33.60 -7.84 8.46
N ALA A 198 34.72 -8.56 8.55
CA ALA A 198 36.02 -7.97 8.85
C ALA A 198 36.56 -7.10 7.70
N ALA A 199 36.07 -7.31 6.47
CA ALA A 199 36.44 -6.57 5.28
C ALA A 199 35.53 -5.35 5.01
N LEU A 200 34.51 -5.11 5.84
CA LEU A 200 33.62 -3.95 5.70
C LEU A 200 34.41 -2.65 5.88
N ASP A 201 34.46 -1.88 4.80
CA ASP A 201 35.01 -0.53 4.81
C ASP A 201 33.88 0.47 5.06
N PHE A 202 33.56 0.77 6.31
CA PHE A 202 32.61 1.83 6.70
C PHE A 202 33.25 2.72 7.76
N ASP A 203 33.05 4.03 7.64
CA ASP A 203 33.49 5.06 8.58
C ASP A 203 32.35 5.67 9.39
N THR A 204 31.10 5.40 8.99
CA THR A 204 29.86 5.83 9.64
C THR A 204 28.98 4.61 9.98
N PRO A 205 27.94 4.78 10.83
CA PRO A 205 27.00 3.71 11.10
C PRO A 205 26.35 3.16 9.83
N PHE A 206 25.97 1.89 9.84
CA PHE A 206 25.34 1.22 8.71
C PHE A 206 24.20 0.29 9.16
N ALA A 207 23.23 0.09 8.27
CA ALA A 207 22.20 -0.92 8.40
C ALA A 207 22.71 -2.25 7.84
N VAL A 208 22.42 -3.34 8.53
CA VAL A 208 22.64 -4.72 8.06
C VAL A 208 21.29 -5.39 7.93
N LYS A 209 20.94 -5.78 6.69
CA LYS A 209 19.65 -6.40 6.34
C LYS A 209 19.88 -7.53 5.33
N GLN A 210 18.99 -8.51 5.27
CA GLN A 210 19.08 -9.54 4.23
C GLN A 210 18.74 -8.93 2.85
N ALA A 211 19.27 -9.52 1.77
CA ALA A 211 19.03 -9.05 0.40
C ALA A 211 17.54 -9.15 0.03
N TYR A 212 16.92 -10.28 0.38
CA TYR A 212 15.48 -10.41 0.51
C TYR A 212 15.13 -10.25 1.99
N SER A 213 14.56 -9.11 2.37
CA SER A 213 14.12 -8.88 3.74
C SER A 213 12.83 -8.06 3.82
N ARG A 214 12.05 -8.34 4.88
CA ARG A 214 10.71 -7.76 5.12
C ARG A 214 10.67 -6.83 6.31
N GLY A 215 9.60 -6.04 6.41
CA GLY A 215 9.32 -5.15 7.54
C GLY A 215 9.21 -5.80 8.93
N SER A 216 9.25 -7.14 9.01
CA SER A 216 9.25 -7.90 10.28
C SER A 216 10.60 -8.57 10.61
N GLN A 217 11.58 -8.52 9.70
CA GLN A 217 12.92 -9.09 9.91
C GLN A 217 13.88 -8.05 10.48
N GLU A 218 14.89 -8.52 11.22
CA GLU A 218 15.80 -7.66 11.96
C GLU A 218 16.70 -6.86 11.01
N VAL A 219 16.46 -5.55 10.95
CA VAL A 219 17.45 -4.59 10.46
C VAL A 219 18.34 -4.24 11.64
N TYR A 220 19.61 -4.60 11.58
CA TYR A 220 20.57 -4.22 12.60
C TYR A 220 21.20 -2.89 12.25
N LYS A 221 21.14 -1.92 13.16
CA LYS A 221 22.04 -0.77 13.09
C LYS A 221 23.37 -1.16 13.73
N ALA A 222 24.45 -1.04 12.97
CA ALA A 222 25.81 -1.39 13.36
C ALA A 222 26.74 -0.18 13.21
N ASN A 223 27.89 -0.23 13.87
CA ASN A 223 28.96 0.75 13.78
C ASN A 223 30.25 0.09 13.24
N PRO A 224 31.18 0.89 12.67
CA PRO A 224 32.49 0.39 12.29
C PRO A 224 33.19 -0.36 13.43
N GLY A 225 33.62 -1.60 13.16
CA GLY A 225 34.29 -2.47 14.15
C GLY A 225 33.37 -3.41 14.94
N ASP A 226 32.05 -3.33 14.79
CA ASP A 226 31.13 -4.31 15.39
C ASP A 226 31.35 -5.71 14.79
N ARG A 227 31.26 -6.75 15.64
CA ARG A 227 31.60 -8.14 15.25
C ARG A 227 30.48 -8.89 14.53
N LEU A 228 29.24 -8.40 14.62
CA LEU A 228 28.03 -8.95 13.98
C LEU A 228 27.86 -10.47 14.13
N GLU A 229 28.18 -11.03 15.30
CA GLU A 229 28.16 -12.48 15.57
C GLU A 229 26.75 -13.11 15.48
N GLN A 230 25.69 -12.29 15.49
CA GLN A 230 24.31 -12.73 15.36
C GLN A 230 23.90 -13.10 13.93
N LEU A 231 24.70 -12.75 12.91
CA LEU A 231 24.33 -13.01 11.52
C LEU A 231 24.38 -14.50 11.20
N THR A 232 23.36 -14.97 10.49
CA THR A 232 23.29 -16.32 9.92
C THR A 232 23.52 -16.24 8.41
N PHE A 233 24.33 -17.16 7.87
CA PHE A 233 24.73 -17.08 6.47
C PHE A 233 23.94 -18.08 5.63
N ASP A 234 23.03 -17.57 4.79
CA ASP A 234 22.32 -18.31 3.77
C ASP A 234 22.93 -17.98 2.39
N PRO A 235 23.47 -18.96 1.66
CA PRO A 235 23.99 -18.74 0.31
C PRO A 235 22.97 -18.15 -0.67
N ALA A 236 21.67 -18.43 -0.48
CA ALA A 236 20.59 -17.95 -1.34
C ALA A 236 20.08 -16.55 -0.96
N ASN A 237 20.35 -16.10 0.27
CA ASN A 237 19.91 -14.79 0.76
C ASN A 237 21.01 -14.10 1.59
N PRO A 238 22.04 -13.54 0.93
CA PRO A 238 23.14 -12.88 1.62
C PRO A 238 22.66 -11.61 2.34
N TRP A 239 23.48 -11.10 3.24
CA TRP A 239 23.25 -9.81 3.87
C TRP A 239 23.82 -8.67 3.01
N ILE A 240 23.24 -7.49 3.15
CA ILE A 240 23.76 -6.21 2.66
C ILE A 240 24.03 -5.30 3.86
N ALA A 241 25.26 -4.79 3.95
CA ALA A 241 25.57 -3.61 4.74
C ALA A 241 25.31 -2.38 3.87
N GLN A 242 24.56 -1.41 4.38
CA GLN A 242 24.22 -0.18 3.67
C GLN A 242 24.36 1.00 4.63
N GLU A 243 24.98 2.09 4.16
CA GLU A 243 25.19 3.31 4.93
C GLU A 243 23.92 3.78 5.65
N TRP A 244 24.05 4.14 6.93
CA TRP A 244 22.97 4.74 7.70
C TRP A 244 22.97 6.25 7.50
N LEU A 245 22.22 6.71 6.50
CA LEU A 245 22.03 8.14 6.26
C LEU A 245 20.81 8.67 7.04
N GLU A 246 20.95 9.84 7.67
CA GLU A 246 19.86 10.53 8.34
C GLU A 246 19.34 11.68 7.46
N GLY A 247 18.02 11.80 7.31
CA GLY A 247 17.40 12.84 6.48
C GLY A 247 15.88 12.73 6.51
N GLU A 248 15.20 13.55 5.70
CA GLU A 248 13.76 13.44 5.53
C GLU A 248 13.44 12.16 4.75
N ARG A 249 12.46 11.38 5.23
CA ARG A 249 12.14 10.07 4.66
C ARG A 249 10.82 10.11 3.92
N TYR A 250 10.83 9.61 2.71
CA TYR A 250 9.67 9.53 1.85
C TYR A 250 9.48 8.10 1.34
N CYS A 251 8.22 7.70 1.22
CA CYS A 251 7.83 6.50 0.50
C CYS A 251 7.04 6.91 -0.73
N THR A 252 7.10 6.10 -1.78
CA THR A 252 6.35 6.33 -3.01
C THR A 252 5.46 5.15 -3.40
N TYR A 253 4.50 5.46 -4.27
CA TYR A 253 3.70 4.48 -5.00
C TYR A 253 3.52 4.97 -6.43
N SER A 254 3.70 4.08 -7.40
CA SER A 254 3.57 4.38 -8.82
C SER A 254 2.83 3.26 -9.55
N VAL A 255 2.07 3.64 -10.57
CA VAL A 255 1.51 2.73 -11.58
C VAL A 255 2.29 2.97 -12.86
N CYS A 256 3.04 1.96 -13.28
CA CYS A 256 3.94 2.03 -14.42
C CYS A 256 3.49 1.08 -15.53
N ARG A 257 3.68 1.49 -16.78
CA ARG A 257 3.48 0.62 -17.94
C ARG A 257 4.51 0.98 -19.01
N ASP A 258 5.16 -0.04 -19.56
CA ASP A 258 6.07 0.02 -20.70
C ASP A 258 7.17 1.09 -20.54
N GLY A 259 7.69 1.22 -19.30
CA GLY A 259 8.73 2.19 -18.99
C GLY A 259 8.24 3.63 -18.78
N GLU A 260 6.94 3.84 -18.64
CA GLU A 260 6.34 5.15 -18.34
C GLU A 260 5.54 5.15 -17.03
N VAL A 261 5.51 6.30 -16.34
CA VAL A 261 4.81 6.47 -15.06
C VAL A 261 3.48 7.18 -15.29
N PHE A 262 2.37 6.48 -15.06
CA PHE A 262 1.02 6.98 -15.32
C PHE A 262 0.31 7.51 -14.08
N ALA A 263 0.61 6.96 -12.90
CA ALA A 263 0.17 7.52 -11.63
C ALA A 263 1.32 7.50 -10.62
N HIS A 264 1.35 8.48 -9.74
CA HIS A 264 2.40 8.58 -8.73
C HIS A 264 1.90 9.25 -7.45
N ALA A 265 2.40 8.76 -6.32
CA ALA A 265 2.18 9.34 -5.01
C ALA A 265 3.48 9.34 -4.21
N THR A 266 3.69 10.42 -3.46
CA THR A 266 4.84 10.62 -2.55
C THR A 266 4.29 11.04 -1.22
N TYR A 267 4.73 10.38 -0.15
CA TYR A 267 4.29 10.70 1.20
C TYR A 267 5.45 10.58 2.19
N PRO A 268 5.56 11.50 3.17
CA PRO A 268 6.59 11.43 4.20
C PRO A 268 6.28 10.31 5.19
N VAL A 269 7.33 9.73 5.78
CA VAL A 269 7.19 8.74 6.84
C VAL A 269 6.71 9.42 8.14
N ARG A 270 5.41 9.30 8.45
CA ARG A 270 4.75 9.91 9.62
C ARG A 270 3.88 8.88 10.36
N TYR A 271 3.74 9.06 11.68
CA TYR A 271 3.01 8.15 12.58
C TYR A 271 3.38 6.68 12.34
N ALA A 272 4.65 6.33 12.55
CA ALA A 272 5.18 5.04 12.18
C ALA A 272 5.40 4.11 13.39
N ILE A 273 5.01 2.84 13.27
CA ILE A 273 5.40 1.81 14.24
C ILE A 273 6.89 1.49 14.01
N GLY A 274 7.70 1.59 15.08
CA GLY A 274 9.14 1.35 15.00
C GLY A 274 9.89 2.34 14.10
N GLY A 275 9.28 3.48 13.76
CA GLY A 275 9.88 4.49 12.91
C GLY A 275 9.90 4.18 11.41
N SER A 276 9.27 3.09 10.94
CA SER A 276 9.23 2.69 9.52
C SER A 276 7.83 2.34 9.00
N SER A 277 6.96 1.73 9.80
CA SER A 277 5.62 1.30 9.35
C SER A 277 4.58 2.42 9.54
N CYS A 278 4.38 3.26 8.51
CA CYS A 278 3.44 4.39 8.54
C CYS A 278 2.00 3.97 8.83
N LEU A 279 1.32 4.76 9.67
CA LEU A 279 -0.10 4.61 9.98
C LEU A 279 -0.96 5.73 9.38
N THR A 280 -0.32 6.81 8.92
CA THR A 280 -0.93 7.94 8.22
C THR A 280 -0.24 8.18 6.89
N PHE A 281 -1.01 8.61 5.90
CA PHE A 281 -0.55 8.86 4.54
C PHE A 281 -1.13 10.20 4.07
N GLU A 282 -0.25 11.10 3.62
CA GLU A 282 -0.60 12.43 3.12
C GLU A 282 0.32 12.72 1.93
N GLN A 283 -0.29 13.05 0.78
CA GLN A 283 0.45 13.34 -0.44
C GLN A 283 1.23 14.65 -0.29
N VAL A 284 2.48 14.66 -0.76
CA VAL A 284 3.30 15.86 -0.88
C VAL A 284 3.90 15.97 -2.28
N ASP A 285 4.16 17.18 -2.74
CA ASP A 285 4.88 17.41 -3.98
C ASP A 285 6.39 17.32 -3.74
N HIS A 286 7.05 16.46 -4.52
CA HIS A 286 8.50 16.34 -4.49
C HIS A 286 9.02 16.06 -5.92
N PRO A 287 9.21 17.10 -6.76
CA PRO A 287 9.57 16.94 -8.17
C PRO A 287 10.81 16.06 -8.41
N GLY A 288 11.84 16.19 -7.56
CA GLY A 288 13.05 15.37 -7.67
C GLY A 288 12.81 13.86 -7.50
N ILE A 289 11.85 13.46 -6.67
CA ILE A 289 11.46 12.05 -6.51
C ILE A 289 10.72 11.58 -7.77
N VAL A 290 9.81 12.40 -8.31
CA VAL A 290 9.06 12.07 -9.53
C VAL A 290 10.00 11.87 -10.71
N GLU A 291 10.96 12.78 -10.89
CA GLU A 291 11.97 12.70 -11.95
C GLU A 291 12.86 11.48 -11.79
N TRP A 292 13.33 11.20 -10.57
CA TRP A 292 14.13 10.02 -10.27
C TRP A 292 13.37 8.72 -10.61
N VAL A 293 12.10 8.62 -10.20
CA VAL A 293 11.27 7.44 -10.45
C VAL A 293 11.04 7.24 -11.95
N ARG A 294 10.79 8.33 -12.70
CA ARG A 294 10.66 8.26 -14.16
C ARG A 294 11.92 7.76 -14.84
N ASP A 295 13.10 8.19 -14.40
CA ASP A 295 14.37 7.72 -14.96
C ASP A 295 14.56 6.22 -14.75
N VAL A 296 14.32 5.73 -13.53
CA VAL A 296 14.44 4.29 -13.23
C VAL A 296 13.42 3.46 -14.01
N VAL A 297 12.16 3.87 -14.02
CA VAL A 297 11.09 3.15 -14.75
C VAL A 297 11.40 3.07 -16.24
N LYS A 298 11.91 4.16 -16.84
CA LYS A 298 12.31 4.19 -18.25
C LYS A 298 13.48 3.27 -18.57
N ARG A 299 14.46 3.16 -17.68
CA ARG A 299 15.64 2.29 -17.87
C ARG A 299 15.30 0.82 -17.82
N THR A 300 14.34 0.45 -16.98
CA THR A 300 13.92 -0.94 -16.79
C THR A 300 12.82 -1.35 -17.75
N GLY A 301 12.09 -0.40 -18.35
CA GLY A 301 10.89 -0.72 -19.14
C GLY A 301 9.76 -1.28 -18.27
N PHE A 302 9.76 -0.95 -16.98
CA PHE A 302 8.92 -1.63 -15.99
C PHE A 302 7.41 -1.44 -16.23
N THR A 303 6.65 -2.52 -16.04
CA THR A 303 5.18 -2.54 -15.99
C THR A 303 4.74 -3.15 -14.67
N GLY A 304 3.84 -2.47 -13.96
CA GLY A 304 3.32 -2.96 -12.69
C GLY A 304 3.22 -1.87 -11.63
N HIS A 305 3.14 -2.30 -10.38
CA HIS A 305 3.22 -1.42 -9.22
C HIS A 305 4.68 -1.20 -8.81
N LEU A 306 5.03 0.04 -8.47
CA LEU A 306 6.39 0.35 -8.06
C LEU A 306 6.42 1.38 -6.93
N GLY A 307 7.10 1.05 -5.84
CA GLY A 307 7.35 1.97 -4.73
C GLY A 307 8.82 2.01 -4.36
N PHE A 308 9.27 3.13 -3.83
CA PHE A 308 10.64 3.35 -3.38
C PHE A 308 10.63 4.03 -2.02
N ASP A 309 11.63 3.69 -1.22
CA ASP A 309 11.92 4.38 0.03
C ASP A 309 13.13 5.30 -0.15
N PHE A 310 12.95 6.58 0.14
CA PHE A 310 13.94 7.63 -0.06
C PHE A 310 14.39 8.25 1.24
N ILE A 311 15.61 8.78 1.21
CA ILE A 311 16.15 9.76 2.14
C ILE A 311 16.51 11.00 1.32
N ASP A 312 15.93 12.14 1.67
CA ASP A 312 16.37 13.45 1.18
C ASP A 312 17.27 14.10 2.23
N HIS A 313 18.56 14.19 1.92
CA HIS A 313 19.57 14.77 2.80
C HIS A 313 19.87 16.20 2.38
N PRO A 314 19.87 17.18 3.32
CA PRO A 314 19.95 18.61 2.98
C PRO A 314 21.20 19.01 2.18
N GLU A 315 22.31 18.29 2.34
CA GLU A 315 23.57 18.58 1.63
C GLU A 315 23.92 17.57 0.53
N ARG A 316 23.45 16.32 0.62
CA ARG A 316 23.86 15.23 -0.29
C ARG A 316 22.82 14.98 -1.38
N GLY A 317 21.60 15.48 -1.19
CA GLY A 317 20.46 15.24 -2.06
C GLY A 317 19.75 13.93 -1.77
N LEU A 318 19.06 13.44 -2.80
CA LEU A 318 18.12 12.33 -2.74
C LEU A 318 18.83 10.98 -2.94
N TYR A 319 18.58 10.03 -2.04
CA TYR A 319 19.07 8.65 -2.10
C TYR A 319 17.94 7.65 -1.89
N THR A 320 17.98 6.52 -2.59
CA THR A 320 17.06 5.41 -2.35
C THR A 320 17.63 4.35 -1.42
N ILE A 321 16.83 3.94 -0.44
CA ILE A 321 17.11 2.84 0.48
C ILE A 321 16.84 1.50 -0.18
N GLU A 322 15.66 1.36 -0.79
CA GLU A 322 15.17 0.13 -1.42
C GLU A 322 14.04 0.39 -2.41
N CYS A 323 13.78 -0.62 -3.24
CA CYS A 323 12.67 -0.67 -4.16
C CYS A 323 11.68 -1.77 -3.72
N ASN A 324 10.40 -1.50 -3.93
CA ASN A 324 9.28 -2.39 -3.69
C ASN A 324 8.52 -2.49 -5.03
N PRO A 325 8.84 -3.45 -5.91
CA PRO A 325 8.14 -3.63 -7.19
C PRO A 325 6.79 -4.33 -6.97
N ARG A 326 5.96 -3.69 -6.14
CA ARG A 326 4.65 -4.15 -5.70
C ARG A 326 3.83 -2.97 -5.19
N GLY A 327 2.58 -3.23 -4.84
CA GLY A 327 1.72 -2.25 -4.20
C GLY A 327 2.32 -1.73 -2.88
N THR A 328 2.31 -0.40 -2.72
CA THR A 328 2.64 0.29 -1.47
C THR A 328 1.48 1.18 -1.03
N SER A 329 1.56 1.74 0.18
CA SER A 329 0.45 2.44 0.81
C SER A 329 -0.06 3.68 0.07
N GLY A 330 0.71 4.24 -0.87
CA GLY A 330 0.30 5.42 -1.62
C GLY A 330 -0.98 5.23 -2.44
N ILE A 331 -1.32 4.00 -2.86
CA ILE A 331 -2.60 3.71 -3.54
C ILE A 331 -3.82 4.09 -2.70
N MET A 332 -3.71 4.05 -1.37
CA MET A 332 -4.83 4.34 -0.47
C MET A 332 -5.19 5.84 -0.43
N MET A 333 -4.35 6.70 -1.00
CA MET A 333 -4.56 8.15 -1.05
C MET A 333 -5.41 8.61 -2.24
N PHE A 334 -5.45 7.82 -3.32
CA PHE A 334 -6.26 8.15 -4.51
C PHE A 334 -7.76 8.10 -4.19
N THR A 335 -8.53 8.93 -4.90
CA THR A 335 -9.99 9.00 -4.83
C THR A 335 -10.60 8.52 -6.15
N PRO A 336 -11.89 8.17 -6.18
CA PRO A 336 -12.59 7.86 -7.43
C PRO A 336 -12.47 8.97 -8.48
N GLU A 337 -12.46 10.23 -8.07
CA GLU A 337 -12.34 11.40 -8.96
C GLU A 337 -10.97 11.46 -9.66
N ASN A 338 -9.92 10.89 -9.06
CA ASN A 338 -8.59 10.84 -9.69
C ASN A 338 -8.56 9.95 -10.95
N ARG A 339 -9.52 9.01 -11.09
CA ARG A 339 -9.56 8.07 -12.22
C ARG A 339 -8.26 7.29 -12.43
N VAL A 340 -7.68 6.81 -11.31
CA VAL A 340 -6.42 6.03 -11.33
C VAL A 340 -6.54 4.75 -12.15
N ASP A 341 -7.76 4.25 -12.40
CA ASP A 341 -8.04 3.16 -13.35
C ASP A 341 -7.39 3.40 -14.72
N ARG A 342 -7.37 4.64 -15.22
CA ARG A 342 -6.76 4.99 -16.51
C ARG A 342 -5.26 4.73 -16.53
N ALA A 343 -4.57 4.90 -15.40
CA ALA A 343 -3.15 4.59 -15.30
C ALA A 343 -2.87 3.09 -15.47
N PHE A 344 -3.76 2.24 -14.94
CA PHE A 344 -3.69 0.80 -15.15
C PHE A 344 -3.96 0.38 -16.58
N PHE A 345 -4.44 1.26 -17.46
CA PHE A 345 -4.62 0.96 -18.89
C PHE A 345 -3.71 1.78 -19.81
N GLY A 346 -2.87 2.66 -19.26
CA GLY A 346 -2.06 3.58 -20.06
C GLY A 346 -2.91 4.62 -20.82
N GLU A 347 -4.09 4.95 -20.30
CA GLU A 347 -5.09 5.78 -20.97
C GLU A 347 -5.07 7.23 -20.45
N ASN A 348 -3.93 7.76 -20.01
CA ASN A 348 -3.81 9.14 -19.55
C ASN A 348 -2.53 9.81 -20.04
N ASP A 349 -2.65 11.05 -20.50
CA ASP A 349 -1.50 11.87 -20.94
C ASP A 349 -0.79 12.55 -19.75
N ALA A 350 -1.58 12.99 -18.77
CA ALA A 350 -1.08 13.67 -17.58
C ALA A 350 -0.89 12.67 -16.44
N LEU A 351 0.17 12.88 -15.64
CA LEU A 351 0.44 12.09 -14.44
C LEU A 351 -0.71 12.22 -13.44
N ILE A 352 -1.31 11.10 -13.04
CA ILE A 352 -2.38 11.08 -12.04
C ILE A 352 -1.75 11.07 -10.65
N THR A 353 -2.11 12.04 -9.81
CA THR A 353 -1.64 12.15 -8.42
C THR A 353 -2.81 12.25 -7.44
N PRO A 354 -2.64 11.79 -6.17
CA PRO A 354 -3.63 12.00 -5.14
C PRO A 354 -3.83 13.48 -4.80
N PRO A 355 -4.97 13.88 -4.20
CA PRO A 355 -5.16 15.24 -3.74
C PRO A 355 -4.23 15.61 -2.56
N LEU A 356 -3.60 16.80 -2.63
CA LEU A 356 -2.63 17.31 -1.64
C LEU A 356 -3.18 17.58 -0.23
N ASN A 357 -4.50 17.64 -0.06
CA ASN A 357 -5.14 18.01 1.21
C ASN A 357 -5.93 16.84 1.84
N ARG A 358 -5.58 15.60 1.49
CA ARG A 358 -6.25 14.41 2.00
C ARG A 358 -5.29 13.60 2.85
N VAL A 359 -5.77 13.22 4.03
CA VAL A 359 -5.04 12.32 4.93
C VAL A 359 -5.81 11.03 5.06
N ARG A 360 -5.09 9.94 4.88
CA ARG A 360 -5.61 8.60 5.08
C ARG A 360 -4.90 7.96 6.25
N MET A 361 -5.59 7.08 6.96
CA MET A 361 -5.01 6.35 8.08
C MET A 361 -5.47 4.90 8.14
N ILE A 362 -4.66 4.06 8.77
CA ILE A 362 -5.12 2.77 9.29
C ILE A 362 -5.69 3.04 10.68
N GLY A 363 -7.00 3.28 10.77
CA GLY A 363 -7.64 3.83 11.98
C GLY A 363 -7.41 3.00 13.24
N ILE A 364 -7.48 1.67 13.14
CA ILE A 364 -7.19 0.78 14.27
C ILE A 364 -5.72 0.87 14.72
N GLY A 365 -4.79 0.97 13.77
CA GLY A 365 -3.36 1.13 14.06
C GLY A 365 -3.09 2.47 14.74
N MET A 366 -3.67 3.55 14.20
CA MET A 366 -3.60 4.89 14.81
C MET A 366 -4.17 4.91 16.23
N ALA A 367 -5.31 4.26 16.48
CA ALA A 367 -5.91 4.20 17.81
C ALA A 367 -5.01 3.46 18.83
N LEU A 368 -4.33 2.39 18.40
CA LEU A 368 -3.49 1.57 19.27
C LEU A 368 -2.09 2.15 19.50
N TYR A 369 -1.51 2.80 18.50
CA TYR A 369 -0.10 3.21 18.49
C TYR A 369 0.14 4.71 18.27
N GLY A 370 -0.76 5.41 17.57
CA GLY A 370 -0.55 6.81 17.15
C GLY A 370 -0.46 7.83 18.29
N TRP A 371 -0.91 7.48 19.50
CA TRP A 371 -0.79 8.33 20.69
C TRP A 371 0.56 8.19 21.41
N ARG A 372 1.38 7.20 21.04
CA ARG A 372 2.69 6.94 21.67
C ARG A 372 3.72 7.97 21.21
N ARG A 373 4.69 8.29 22.09
CA ARG A 373 5.70 9.32 21.85
C ARG A 373 6.66 9.00 20.70
N ASP A 374 6.92 7.71 20.47
CA ASP A 374 7.80 7.20 19.42
C ASP A 374 7.15 7.13 18.03
N SER A 375 5.83 7.34 17.93
CA SER A 375 5.13 7.26 16.64
C SER A 375 5.37 8.48 15.74
N LEU A 376 5.63 9.65 16.30
CA LEU A 376 5.91 10.89 15.54
C LEU A 376 6.95 11.73 16.32
N PRO A 377 7.93 12.37 15.66
CA PRO A 377 8.78 13.36 16.30
C PRO A 377 7.95 14.42 17.03
N ASP A 378 8.28 14.68 18.29
CA ASP A 378 7.56 15.60 19.18
C ASP A 378 6.05 15.34 19.30
N ASN A 379 5.63 14.08 19.25
CA ASN A 379 4.22 13.73 19.38
C ASN A 379 3.66 14.16 20.74
N SER A 380 2.39 14.57 20.73
CA SER A 380 1.61 14.82 21.94
C SER A 380 0.21 14.27 21.76
N PHE A 381 -0.50 13.99 22.86
CA PHE A 381 -1.87 13.51 22.77
C PHE A 381 -2.79 14.49 22.02
N ARG A 382 -2.53 15.81 22.12
CA ARG A 382 -3.27 16.82 21.36
C ARG A 382 -3.00 16.73 19.86
N LYS A 383 -1.74 16.58 19.44
CA LYS A 383 -1.35 16.39 18.03
C LYS A 383 -1.99 15.11 17.47
N PHE A 384 -1.84 13.99 18.18
CA PHE A 384 -2.48 12.72 17.84
C PHE A 384 -3.99 12.88 17.64
N LEU A 385 -4.70 13.51 18.59
CA LEU A 385 -6.15 13.64 18.52
C LEU A 385 -6.60 14.57 17.38
N ALA A 386 -5.81 15.59 17.05
CA ALA A 386 -6.06 16.45 15.90
C ALA A 386 -5.92 15.68 14.59
N GLU A 387 -4.83 14.93 14.42
CA GLU A 387 -4.56 14.13 13.21
C GLU A 387 -5.56 12.98 13.06
N PHE A 388 -5.89 12.28 14.14
CA PHE A 388 -6.90 11.20 14.13
C PHE A 388 -8.28 11.69 13.67
N ARG A 389 -8.64 12.94 13.98
CA ARG A 389 -9.92 13.55 13.54
C ARG A 389 -9.86 14.10 12.12
N ARG A 390 -8.68 14.48 11.65
CA ARG A 390 -8.45 15.01 10.30
C ARG A 390 -8.38 13.90 9.26
N ALA A 391 -7.89 12.72 9.64
CA ALA A 391 -7.68 11.60 8.74
C ALA A 391 -8.93 10.73 8.55
N ASP A 392 -9.13 10.27 7.32
CA ASP A 392 -10.14 9.28 6.99
C ASP A 392 -9.57 7.87 7.08
N ASP A 393 -10.33 6.94 7.65
CA ASP A 393 -9.92 5.54 7.72
C ASP A 393 -9.96 4.88 6.33
N VAL A 394 -8.94 4.06 6.05
CA VAL A 394 -8.84 3.29 4.80
C VAL A 394 -9.76 2.06 4.79
N ILE A 395 -10.20 1.61 5.96
CA ILE A 395 -11.02 0.39 6.11
C ILE A 395 -12.50 0.77 6.20
N ALA A 396 -12.86 1.62 7.16
CA ALA A 396 -14.24 2.05 7.41
C ALA A 396 -14.66 3.18 6.46
N GLU A 397 -15.38 2.83 5.40
CA GLU A 397 -15.86 3.78 4.39
C GLU A 397 -17.40 3.83 4.36
N LYS A 398 -17.96 5.04 4.32
CA LYS A 398 -19.41 5.23 4.32
C LYS A 398 -20.00 4.59 3.08
N GLY A 399 -21.00 3.72 3.28
CA GLY A 399 -21.62 2.96 2.20
C GLY A 399 -20.97 1.60 1.95
N ASP A 400 -19.78 1.34 2.50
CA ASP A 400 -19.05 0.08 2.38
C ASP A 400 -18.40 -0.35 3.71
N MET A 401 -19.23 -0.52 4.75
CA MET A 401 -18.77 -0.84 6.12
C MET A 401 -18.49 -2.33 6.36
N GLY A 402 -18.74 -3.20 5.37
CA GLY A 402 -18.53 -4.65 5.47
C GLY A 402 -17.09 -5.03 5.86
N PRO A 403 -16.05 -4.46 5.23
CA PRO A 403 -14.66 -4.71 5.60
C PRO A 403 -14.34 -4.33 7.06
N ALA A 404 -14.85 -3.19 7.53
CA ALA A 404 -14.64 -2.75 8.92
C ALA A 404 -15.31 -3.69 9.93
N ALA A 405 -16.54 -4.15 9.64
CA ALA A 405 -17.24 -5.12 10.49
C ALA A 405 -16.50 -6.48 10.56
N MET A 406 -15.83 -6.87 9.46
CA MET A 406 -15.12 -8.14 9.35
C MET A 406 -13.65 -8.09 9.75
N LEU A 407 -13.17 -6.93 10.21
CA LEU A 407 -11.79 -6.76 10.65
C LEU A 407 -11.44 -7.68 11.83
N LEU A 408 -12.31 -7.79 12.83
CA LEU A 408 -12.07 -8.67 13.99
C LEU A 408 -12.01 -10.16 13.58
N PRO A 409 -12.96 -10.72 12.80
CA PRO A 409 -12.82 -12.06 12.22
C PRO A 409 -11.55 -12.26 11.39
N ALA A 410 -11.18 -11.30 10.53
CA ALA A 410 -9.98 -11.37 9.69
C ALA A 410 -8.71 -11.46 10.55
N TYR A 411 -8.60 -10.59 11.58
CA TYR A 411 -7.52 -10.65 12.55
C TYR A 411 -7.55 -11.91 13.42
N GLY A 412 -8.73 -12.47 13.72
CA GLY A 412 -8.85 -13.77 14.39
C GLY A 412 -8.16 -14.89 13.61
N ASN A 413 -8.29 -14.90 12.27
CA ASN A 413 -7.58 -15.85 11.41
C ASN A 413 -6.06 -15.61 11.40
N ILE A 414 -5.64 -14.34 11.38
CA ILE A 414 -4.21 -13.95 11.46
C ILE A 414 -3.61 -14.38 12.80
N LEU A 415 -4.32 -14.15 13.92
CA LEU A 415 -3.89 -14.56 15.25
C LEU A 415 -3.77 -16.09 15.37
N ARG A 416 -4.68 -16.84 14.75
CA ARG A 416 -4.57 -18.29 14.66
C ARG A 416 -3.28 -18.71 13.94
N ASN A 417 -2.92 -18.05 12.84
CA ASN A 417 -1.65 -18.28 12.15
C ASN A 417 -0.45 -17.93 13.05
N CYS A 418 -0.50 -16.79 13.77
CA CYS A 418 0.55 -16.40 14.71
C CYS A 418 0.81 -17.50 15.75
N VAL A 419 -0.26 -18.06 16.34
CA VAL A 419 -0.15 -19.15 17.32
C VAL A 419 0.35 -20.43 16.67
N LYS A 420 -0.17 -20.81 15.50
CA LYS A 420 0.20 -22.03 14.79
C LYS A 420 1.68 -22.04 14.39
N TYR A 421 2.19 -20.92 13.89
CA TYR A 421 3.53 -20.82 13.31
C TYR A 421 4.55 -20.15 14.23
N ARG A 422 4.13 -19.70 15.43
CA ARG A 422 4.98 -19.02 16.43
C ARG A 422 5.64 -17.75 15.90
N VAL A 423 4.87 -16.96 15.18
CA VAL A 423 5.30 -15.68 14.58
C VAL A 423 4.49 -14.51 15.15
N GLY A 424 5.02 -13.29 15.02
CA GLY A 424 4.29 -12.05 15.35
C GLY A 424 3.14 -11.75 14.37
N ILE A 425 2.36 -10.70 14.64
CA ILE A 425 1.16 -10.34 13.85
C ILE A 425 1.49 -10.12 12.36
N GLN A 426 2.56 -9.37 12.05
CA GLN A 426 3.01 -9.17 10.67
C GLN A 426 3.38 -10.51 10.02
N GLY A 427 4.18 -11.32 10.70
CA GLY A 427 4.56 -12.65 10.23
C GLY A 427 3.34 -13.55 10.01
N GLY A 428 2.31 -13.51 10.87
CA GLY A 428 1.09 -14.30 10.69
C GLY A 428 0.18 -13.81 9.55
N PHE A 429 0.24 -12.51 9.25
CA PHE A 429 -0.48 -11.88 8.13
C PHE A 429 0.15 -12.24 6.79
N MET A 430 1.47 -12.30 6.73
CA MET A 430 2.24 -12.54 5.51
C MET A 430 2.72 -13.99 5.32
N HIS A 431 2.55 -14.83 6.34
CA HIS A 431 3.22 -16.13 6.48
C HIS A 431 3.16 -17.04 5.25
N ASP A 432 2.08 -17.01 4.50
CA ASP A 432 1.78 -17.93 3.40
C ASP A 432 1.78 -17.24 2.03
N HIS A 433 2.16 -15.96 1.99
CA HIS A 433 2.04 -15.12 0.81
C HIS A 433 3.39 -14.60 0.28
N GLU A 434 4.39 -14.63 1.13
CA GLU A 434 5.73 -14.10 0.99
C GLU A 434 6.66 -14.93 0.09
N TRP A 435 7.44 -14.31 -0.80
CA TRP A 435 8.40 -14.97 -1.68
C TRP A 435 9.85 -14.77 -1.19
N ASP A 436 10.60 -15.87 -1.01
CA ASP A 436 11.95 -15.87 -0.42
C ASP A 436 13.07 -15.96 -1.49
N GLY A 437 12.84 -15.50 -2.73
CA GLY A 437 13.89 -15.47 -3.77
C GLY A 437 14.10 -16.78 -4.54
N HIS A 438 13.20 -17.76 -4.41
CA HIS A 438 13.36 -19.08 -5.03
C HIS A 438 12.64 -19.19 -6.39
N GLN A 439 13.34 -19.67 -7.42
CA GLN A 439 12.71 -20.03 -8.70
C GLN A 439 11.84 -21.28 -8.58
N ILE A 440 10.74 -21.35 -9.35
CA ILE A 440 9.68 -22.37 -9.23
C ILE A 440 9.43 -23.19 -10.49
#